data_AF-A0A7J9YRW1-F1
#
_entry.id   AF-A0A7J9YRW1-F1
#
_cell.length_a   1.000
_cell.length_b   1.000
_cell.length_c   1.000
_cell.angle_alpha   90.00
_cell.angle_beta   90.00
_cell.angle_gamma   90.00
#
_symmetry.space_group_name_H-M   'P 1'
#
loop_
_entity.id
_entity.type
_entity.pdbx_description
1 polymer ?
#
loop_
_entity_poly.entity_id
_entity_poly.type
_entity_poly.pdbx_seq_one_letter_code
_entity_poly.pdbx_strand_id
1 'polypeptide(L)'
;TLRLSFTTSAPAEIAERMAALYRFARSTVERHGGVIDKFAGDAVMASFNVSGTSVSHAVDALETALTLRDKAALMDLPLGIGIATGAAILGRGASDANMAVTGVATNLAARLQAAAGAGEILLSDETQRRVEPWLGERGLEWERQELTLKGFDEPQVGHRLPAPSAIGLAADLVS
;
A
#
# COMPACT_ATOMS: atom_id res chain seq x y z
N THR A 1 0.18 -1.19 3.70
CA THR A 1 -1.13 -1.23 4.38
C THR A 1 -2.13 -0.40 3.62
N LEU A 2 -3.42 -0.74 3.62
CA LEU A 2 -4.51 -0.03 2.91
C LEU A 2 -5.67 0.33 3.88
N ARG A 3 -6.36 1.47 3.76
CA ARG A 3 -7.56 1.85 4.57
C ARG A 3 -8.70 2.38 3.71
N LEU A 4 -9.95 2.07 4.09
CA LEU A 4 -11.17 2.29 3.31
C LEU A 4 -12.07 3.40 3.91
N SER A 5 -12.73 4.20 3.06
CA SER A 5 -13.70 5.25 3.44
C SER A 5 -15.06 5.00 2.75
N PHE A 6 -16.20 5.35 3.39
CA PHE A 6 -17.55 4.93 2.95
C PHE A 6 -18.46 6.10 2.50
N THR A 7 -19.24 5.87 1.44
CA THR A 7 -20.39 6.67 0.98
C THR A 7 -21.69 5.82 0.98
N THR A 8 -22.85 6.47 1.06
CA THR A 8 -24.20 5.95 1.41
C THR A 8 -24.74 4.79 0.54
N SER A 9 -24.27 3.57 0.78
CA SER A 9 -24.80 2.32 0.18
C SER A 9 -25.33 1.35 1.26
N ALA A 10 -26.19 0.41 0.86
CA ALA A 10 -26.70 -0.60 1.80
C ALA A 10 -25.54 -1.47 2.34
N PRO A 11 -25.51 -1.85 3.63
CA PRO A 11 -24.37 -2.56 4.24
C PRO A 11 -23.94 -3.85 3.51
N ALA A 12 -24.89 -4.57 2.91
CA ALA A 12 -24.62 -5.78 2.15
C ALA A 12 -23.85 -5.51 0.83
N GLU A 13 -24.19 -4.43 0.13
CA GLU A 13 -23.53 -4.04 -1.11
C GLU A 13 -22.08 -3.60 -0.84
N ILE A 14 -21.86 -2.87 0.25
CA ILE A 14 -20.52 -2.50 0.70
C ILE A 14 -19.71 -3.76 1.01
N ALA A 15 -20.27 -4.71 1.77
CA ALA A 15 -19.59 -5.96 2.11
C ALA A 15 -19.20 -6.78 0.86
N GLU A 16 -20.05 -6.80 -0.16
CA GLU A 16 -19.76 -7.49 -1.43
C GLU A 16 -18.61 -6.82 -2.20
N ARG A 17 -18.64 -5.48 -2.34
CA ARG A 17 -17.55 -4.72 -2.97
C ARG A 17 -16.23 -4.91 -2.22
N MET A 18 -16.26 -4.88 -0.90
CA MET A 18 -15.09 -5.13 -0.04
C MET A 18 -14.51 -6.53 -0.27
N ALA A 19 -15.37 -7.56 -0.29
CA ALA A 19 -14.93 -8.92 -0.54
C ALA A 19 -14.32 -9.08 -1.94
N ALA A 20 -14.89 -8.42 -2.95
CA ALA A 20 -14.33 -8.39 -4.30
C ALA A 20 -12.96 -7.68 -4.34
N LEU A 21 -12.81 -6.55 -3.65
CA LEU A 21 -11.56 -5.83 -3.54
C LEU A 21 -10.49 -6.66 -2.83
N TYR A 22 -10.83 -7.39 -1.77
CA TYR A 22 -9.90 -8.28 -1.08
C TYR A 22 -9.42 -9.45 -1.94
N ARG A 23 -10.30 -10.06 -2.75
CA ARG A 23 -9.88 -11.09 -3.72
C ARG A 23 -8.93 -10.51 -4.76
N PHE A 24 -9.23 -9.32 -5.27
CA PHE A 24 -8.37 -8.61 -6.20
C PHE A 24 -7.02 -8.25 -5.58
N ALA A 25 -7.02 -7.80 -4.32
CA ALA A 25 -5.82 -7.45 -3.56
C ALA A 25 -4.87 -8.63 -3.40
N ARG A 26 -5.39 -9.77 -2.93
CA ARG A 26 -4.62 -11.01 -2.82
C ARG A 26 -3.98 -11.40 -4.14
N SER A 27 -4.79 -11.44 -5.20
CA SER A 27 -4.33 -11.85 -6.52
C SER A 27 -3.27 -10.89 -7.11
N THR A 28 -3.41 -9.58 -6.88
CA THR A 28 -2.46 -8.57 -7.36
C THR A 28 -1.14 -8.62 -6.60
N VAL A 29 -1.20 -8.78 -5.28
CA VAL A 29 -0.01 -8.95 -4.44
C VAL A 29 0.78 -10.19 -4.85
N GLU A 30 0.10 -11.33 -5.02
CA GLU A 30 0.74 -12.58 -5.45
C GLU A 30 1.38 -12.46 -6.84
N ARG A 31 0.73 -11.75 -7.79
CA ARG A 31 1.27 -11.51 -9.15
C ARG A 31 2.58 -10.72 -9.15
N HIS A 32 2.76 -9.78 -8.22
CA HIS A 32 3.99 -8.99 -8.10
C HIS A 32 4.98 -9.59 -7.10
N GLY A 33 4.84 -10.88 -6.75
CA GLY A 33 5.77 -11.59 -5.87
C GLY A 33 5.68 -11.19 -4.40
N GLY A 34 4.61 -10.52 -3.99
CA GLY A 34 4.32 -10.23 -2.60
C GLY A 34 3.55 -11.35 -1.90
N VAL A 35 3.50 -11.30 -0.57
CA VAL A 35 2.76 -12.23 0.28
C VAL A 35 1.85 -11.44 1.20
N ILE A 36 0.59 -11.88 1.36
CA ILE A 36 -0.33 -11.30 2.35
C ILE A 36 0.04 -11.82 3.74
N ASP A 37 0.43 -10.91 4.64
CA ASP A 37 0.80 -11.26 6.00
C ASP A 37 -0.44 -11.44 6.89
N LYS A 38 -1.36 -10.47 6.82
CA LYS A 38 -2.57 -10.44 7.63
C LYS A 38 -3.63 -9.48 7.11
N PHE A 39 -4.87 -9.79 7.47
CA PHE A 39 -6.03 -8.91 7.40
C PHE A 39 -6.26 -8.32 8.80
N ALA A 40 -6.40 -6.99 8.90
CA ALA A 40 -6.63 -6.27 10.14
C ALA A 40 -7.85 -5.36 9.98
N GLY A 41 -9.04 -5.91 10.22
CA GLY A 41 -10.30 -5.18 10.03
C GLY A 41 -10.53 -4.78 8.57
N ASP A 42 -10.40 -3.48 8.30
CA ASP A 42 -10.50 -2.84 6.98
C ASP A 42 -9.16 -2.74 6.23
N ALA A 43 -8.07 -3.24 6.83
CA ALA A 43 -6.72 -3.13 6.27
C ALA A 43 -6.12 -4.48 5.86
N VAL A 44 -5.32 -4.43 4.80
CA VAL A 44 -4.50 -5.54 4.32
C VAL A 44 -3.02 -5.17 4.45
N MET A 45 -2.23 -6.09 5.03
CA MET A 45 -0.77 -5.99 5.05
C MET A 45 -0.18 -7.01 4.08
N ALA A 46 0.76 -6.54 3.26
CA ALA A 46 1.53 -7.36 2.34
C ALA A 46 3.02 -7.07 2.49
N SER A 47 3.83 -8.12 2.39
CA SER A 47 5.29 -8.04 2.40
C SER A 47 5.84 -8.47 1.05
N PHE A 48 6.86 -7.74 0.59
CA PHE A 48 7.60 -8.05 -0.63
C PHE A 48 9.03 -8.40 -0.25
N ASN A 49 9.69 -9.21 -1.10
CA ASN A 49 11.05 -9.69 -0.87
C ASN A 49 11.24 -10.54 0.39
N VAL A 50 10.27 -11.39 0.72
CA VAL A 50 10.34 -12.28 1.90
C VAL A 50 11.57 -13.21 1.85
N SER A 51 11.99 -13.65 0.66
CA SER A 51 13.20 -14.47 0.47
C SER A 51 14.51 -13.67 0.50
N GLY A 52 14.44 -12.34 0.44
CA GLY A 52 15.62 -11.46 0.35
C GLY A 52 16.33 -11.44 -1.00
N THR A 53 15.80 -12.09 -2.04
CA THR A 53 16.47 -12.26 -3.35
C THR A 53 16.06 -11.22 -4.41
N SER A 54 14.98 -10.47 -4.19
CA SER A 54 14.50 -9.46 -5.15
C SER A 54 15.17 -8.11 -4.93
N VAL A 55 15.74 -7.55 -5.99
CA VAL A 55 16.25 -6.17 -6.03
C VAL A 55 15.18 -5.15 -6.43
N SER A 56 14.11 -5.60 -7.11
CA SER A 56 13.02 -4.76 -7.63
C SER A 56 11.85 -4.58 -6.66
N HIS A 57 11.86 -5.24 -5.50
CA HIS A 57 10.71 -5.33 -4.60
C HIS A 57 10.06 -4.00 -4.19
N ALA A 58 10.80 -2.90 -4.17
CA ALA A 58 10.23 -1.58 -3.90
C ALA A 58 9.35 -1.09 -5.07
N VAL A 59 9.78 -1.34 -6.31
CA VAL A 59 9.00 -1.11 -7.53
C VAL A 59 7.81 -2.06 -7.58
N ASP A 60 8.02 -3.36 -7.32
CA ASP A 60 6.93 -4.35 -7.31
C ASP A 60 5.82 -3.99 -6.30
N ALA A 61 6.21 -3.48 -5.12
CA ALA A 61 5.28 -2.99 -4.11
C ALA A 61 4.53 -1.73 -4.56
N LEU A 62 5.22 -0.80 -5.24
CA LEU A 62 4.62 0.43 -5.77
C LEU A 62 3.65 0.14 -6.90
N GLU A 63 4.01 -0.71 -7.87
CA GLU A 63 3.13 -1.11 -8.97
C GLU A 63 1.87 -1.83 -8.45
N THR A 64 2.05 -2.69 -7.44
CA THR A 64 0.93 -3.28 -6.71
C THR A 64 0.03 -2.21 -6.10
N ALA A 65 0.61 -1.24 -5.38
CA ALA A 65 -0.15 -0.18 -4.73
C ALA A 65 -0.94 0.68 -5.73
N LEU A 66 -0.33 1.07 -6.85
CA LEU A 66 -1.00 1.83 -7.92
C LEU A 66 -2.18 1.04 -8.49
N THR A 67 -1.96 -0.23 -8.84
CA THR A 67 -3.02 -1.12 -9.36
C THR A 67 -4.19 -1.25 -8.38
N LEU A 68 -3.90 -1.39 -7.08
CA LEU A 68 -4.93 -1.50 -6.05
C LEU A 68 -5.68 -0.19 -5.82
N ARG A 69 -4.96 0.93 -5.77
CA ARG A 69 -5.55 2.26 -5.66
C ARG A 69 -6.57 2.49 -6.77
N ASP A 70 -6.18 2.24 -8.01
CA ASP A 70 -6.99 2.55 -9.18
C ASP A 70 -8.20 1.62 -9.27
N LYS A 71 -8.02 0.31 -9.00
CA LYS A 71 -9.15 -0.62 -8.94
C LYS A 71 -10.14 -0.26 -7.85
N ALA A 72 -9.66 0.17 -6.68
CA ALA A 72 -10.51 0.50 -5.56
C ALA A 72 -11.31 1.80 -5.80
N ALA A 73 -10.72 2.78 -6.47
CA ALA A 73 -11.43 3.98 -6.94
C ALA A 73 -12.60 3.61 -7.88
N LEU A 74 -12.39 2.68 -8.83
CA LEU A 74 -13.46 2.19 -9.72
C LEU A 74 -14.59 1.45 -9.00
N MET A 75 -14.37 1.03 -7.75
CA MET A 75 -15.35 0.34 -6.92
C MET A 75 -16.05 1.27 -5.91
N ASP A 76 -15.76 2.57 -5.97
CA ASP A 76 -16.16 3.57 -4.96
C ASP A 76 -15.67 3.20 -3.54
N LEU A 77 -14.45 2.68 -3.47
CA LEU A 77 -13.78 2.26 -2.24
C LEU A 77 -12.34 2.83 -2.20
N PRO A 78 -12.16 4.16 -2.30
CA PRO A 78 -10.82 4.74 -2.42
C PRO A 78 -9.94 4.38 -1.21
N LEU A 79 -8.69 3.99 -1.51
CA LEU A 79 -7.73 3.48 -0.53
C LEU A 79 -6.70 4.53 -0.15
N GLY A 80 -6.42 4.69 1.14
CA GLY A 80 -5.16 5.27 1.59
C GLY A 80 -4.10 4.17 1.71
N ILE A 81 -2.94 4.34 1.08
CA ILE A 81 -1.89 3.32 1.00
C ILE A 81 -0.60 3.79 1.67
N GLY A 82 0.02 2.94 2.48
CA GLY A 82 1.35 3.17 3.05
C GLY A 82 2.32 2.07 2.64
N ILE A 83 3.48 2.46 2.10
CA ILE A 83 4.59 1.57 1.73
C ILE A 83 5.84 2.01 2.49
N ALA A 84 6.52 1.05 3.12
CA ALA A 84 7.81 1.30 3.75
C ALA A 84 8.78 0.17 3.45
N THR A 85 10.03 0.55 3.17
CA THR A 85 11.15 -0.37 2.99
C THR A 85 12.08 -0.26 4.20
N GLY A 86 12.52 -1.40 4.72
CA GLY A 86 13.46 -1.47 5.83
C GLY A 86 13.61 -2.89 6.37
N ALA A 87 14.43 -3.05 7.40
CA ALA A 87 14.62 -4.35 8.04
C ALA A 87 13.32 -4.82 8.72
N ALA A 88 13.00 -6.09 8.52
CA ALA A 88 11.88 -6.76 9.15
C ALA A 88 12.31 -8.13 9.68
N ILE A 89 11.84 -8.50 10.86
CA ILE A 89 12.04 -9.83 11.42
C ILE A 89 10.84 -10.69 11.01
N LEU A 90 11.12 -11.80 10.33
CA LEU A 90 10.13 -12.81 10.03
C LEU A 90 9.99 -13.73 11.25
N GLY A 91 8.92 -13.54 12.03
CA GLY A 91 8.55 -14.46 13.11
C GLY A 91 7.49 -15.45 12.63
N ARG A 92 7.70 -16.74 12.84
CA ARG A 92 6.60 -17.72 12.71
C ARG A 92 5.71 -17.55 13.93
N GLY A 93 4.42 -17.24 13.75
CA GLY A 93 3.48 -17.13 14.88
C GLY A 93 3.39 -18.45 15.65
N ALA A 94 2.83 -18.42 16.87
CA ALA A 94 2.66 -19.61 17.73
C ALA A 94 1.74 -20.70 17.15
N SER A 95 1.18 -20.49 15.96
CA SER A 95 0.42 -21.45 15.17
C SER A 95 0.93 -21.41 13.72
N ASP A 96 1.20 -22.59 13.15
CA ASP A 96 1.91 -22.84 11.88
C ASP A 96 1.34 -22.17 10.61
N ALA A 97 0.28 -21.37 10.72
CA ALA A 97 -0.43 -20.79 9.59
C ALA A 97 -0.16 -19.29 9.33
N ASN A 98 0.52 -18.57 10.23
CA ASN A 98 0.69 -17.11 10.10
C ASN A 98 2.15 -16.68 10.21
N MET A 99 2.71 -16.15 9.11
CA MET A 99 4.00 -15.47 9.12
C MET A 99 3.80 -14.05 9.68
N ALA A 100 4.30 -13.78 10.88
CA ALA A 100 4.22 -12.49 11.52
C ALA A 100 5.48 -11.68 11.17
N VAL A 101 5.35 -10.80 10.17
CA VAL A 101 6.39 -9.79 9.91
C VAL A 101 6.27 -8.71 10.97
N THR A 102 7.28 -8.59 11.82
CA THR A 102 7.35 -7.57 12.86
C THR A 102 8.64 -6.78 12.68
N GLY A 103 8.52 -5.46 12.55
CA GLY A 103 9.67 -4.59 12.37
C GLY A 103 9.28 -3.11 12.29
N VAL A 104 10.29 -2.24 12.39
CA VAL A 104 10.14 -0.79 12.26
C VAL A 104 9.48 -0.44 10.93
N ALA A 105 9.83 -1.14 9.85
CA ALA A 105 9.22 -0.97 8.53
C ALA A 105 7.71 -1.30 8.53
N THR A 106 7.29 -2.37 9.18
CA THR A 106 5.88 -2.78 9.23
C THR A 106 5.03 -1.77 10.03
N ASN A 107 5.57 -1.27 11.15
CA ASN A 107 4.92 -0.21 11.91
C ASN A 107 4.87 1.08 11.08
N LEU A 108 5.97 1.48 10.43
CA LEU A 108 6.04 2.66 9.59
C LEU A 108 5.02 2.60 8.44
N ALA A 109 4.94 1.49 7.72
CA ALA A 109 3.96 1.30 6.64
C ALA A 109 2.51 1.46 7.13
N ALA A 110 2.19 0.95 8.33
CA ALA A 110 0.88 1.15 8.93
C ALA A 110 0.62 2.62 9.31
N ARG A 111 1.63 3.34 9.80
CA ARG A 111 1.50 4.76 10.13
C ARG A 111 1.38 5.64 8.89
N LEU A 112 2.15 5.36 7.85
CA LEU A 112 2.03 6.03 6.56
C LEU A 112 0.65 5.81 5.96
N GLN A 113 0.14 4.58 5.98
CA GLN A 113 -1.24 4.33 5.53
C GLN A 113 -2.25 5.14 6.33
N ALA A 114 -2.08 5.25 7.65
CA ALA A 114 -3.02 5.99 8.49
C ALA A 114 -3.03 7.50 8.19
N ALA A 115 -1.90 8.02 7.69
CA ALA A 115 -1.74 9.40 7.26
C ALA A 115 -2.13 9.64 5.79
N ALA A 116 -2.29 8.59 4.99
CA ALA A 116 -2.66 8.69 3.58
C ALA A 116 -4.16 8.96 3.43
N GLY A 117 -4.50 10.00 2.67
CA GLY A 117 -5.87 10.28 2.27
C GLY A 117 -6.43 9.24 1.29
N ALA A 118 -7.72 9.37 0.98
CA ALA A 118 -8.40 8.46 0.06
C ALA A 118 -7.82 8.60 -1.36
N GLY A 119 -7.29 7.51 -1.91
CA GLY A 119 -6.58 7.50 -3.19
C GLY A 119 -5.11 7.92 -3.09
N GLU A 120 -4.59 8.31 -1.93
CA GLU A 120 -3.18 8.68 -1.79
C GLU A 120 -2.29 7.47 -1.49
N ILE A 121 -1.03 7.58 -1.90
CA ILE A 121 0.03 6.63 -1.52
C ILE A 121 1.13 7.40 -0.79
N LEU A 122 1.50 6.93 0.40
CA LEU A 122 2.64 7.44 1.15
C LEU A 122 3.77 6.41 1.19
N LEU A 123 4.93 6.85 0.72
CA LEU A 123 6.18 6.09 0.73
C LEU A 123 7.04 6.54 1.90
N SER A 124 7.75 5.60 2.54
CA SER A 124 8.86 5.96 3.41
C SER A 124 10.00 6.55 2.59
N ASP A 125 10.88 7.31 3.24
CA ASP A 125 12.07 7.89 2.60
C ASP A 125 12.94 6.84 1.88
N GLU A 126 13.12 5.67 2.49
CA GLU A 126 13.87 4.56 1.87
C GLU A 126 13.14 3.96 0.66
N THR A 127 11.82 3.81 0.73
CA THR A 127 11.06 3.34 -0.44
C THR A 127 11.19 4.32 -1.59
N GLN A 128 11.00 5.62 -1.32
CA GLN A 128 11.08 6.65 -2.35
C GLN A 128 12.45 6.66 -3.04
N ARG A 129 13.56 6.61 -2.31
CA ARG A 129 14.90 6.52 -2.90
C ARG A 129 15.07 5.36 -3.88
N ARG A 130 14.43 4.22 -3.61
CA ARG A 130 14.55 3.01 -4.45
C ARG A 130 13.69 3.05 -5.70
N VAL A 131 12.61 3.83 -5.69
CA VAL A 131 11.66 3.93 -6.81
C VAL A 131 11.77 5.26 -7.55
N GLU A 132 12.60 6.19 -7.10
CA GLU A 132 12.73 7.53 -7.68
C GLU A 132 13.04 7.51 -9.18
N PRO A 133 13.98 6.69 -9.69
CA PRO A 133 14.19 6.57 -11.14
C PRO A 133 12.92 6.10 -11.89
N TRP A 134 12.23 5.10 -11.34
CA TRP A 134 11.01 4.53 -11.93
C TRP A 134 9.85 5.54 -11.93
N LEU A 135 9.71 6.35 -10.88
CA LEU A 135 8.74 7.45 -10.82
C LEU A 135 9.05 8.51 -11.89
N GLY A 136 10.32 8.88 -12.03
CA GLY A 136 10.79 9.86 -13.01
C GLY A 136 10.55 9.41 -14.45
N GLU A 137 10.86 8.16 -14.78
CA GLU A 137 10.60 7.57 -16.11
C GLU A 137 9.12 7.61 -16.51
N ARG A 138 8.21 7.59 -15.53
CA ARG A 138 6.76 7.61 -15.74
C ARG A 138 6.12 8.98 -15.53
N GLY A 139 6.91 10.02 -15.21
CA GLY A 139 6.40 11.36 -14.95
C GLY A 139 5.40 11.42 -13.78
N LEU A 140 5.56 10.56 -12.78
CA LEU A 140 4.68 10.53 -11.61
C LEU A 140 5.15 11.56 -10.58
N GLU A 141 4.29 12.53 -10.32
CA GLU A 141 4.53 13.58 -9.33
C GLU A 141 4.44 13.05 -7.89
N TRP A 142 5.31 13.58 -7.02
CA TRP A 142 5.31 13.27 -5.60
C TRP A 142 5.77 14.47 -4.76
N GLU A 143 5.34 14.52 -3.50
CA GLU A 143 5.66 15.58 -2.56
C GLU A 143 6.33 15.02 -1.30
N ARG A 144 7.51 15.54 -0.96
CA ARG A 144 8.19 15.24 0.30
C ARG A 144 7.52 15.98 1.45
N GLN A 145 7.30 15.30 2.57
CA GLN A 145 6.77 15.89 3.80
C GLN A 145 7.35 15.25 5.06
N GLU A 146 7.36 15.99 6.16
CA GLU A 146 7.67 15.47 7.49
C GLU A 146 6.38 15.09 8.22
N LEU A 147 6.36 13.89 8.80
CA LEU A 147 5.19 13.30 9.42
C LEU A 147 5.48 12.96 10.87
N THR A 148 4.69 13.53 11.79
CA THR A 148 4.70 13.08 13.19
C THR A 148 3.81 11.85 13.30
N LEU A 149 4.41 10.68 13.46
CA LEU A 149 3.72 9.40 13.40
C LEU A 149 3.69 8.73 14.78
N LYS A 150 2.53 8.20 15.18
CA LYS A 150 2.40 7.47 16.45
C LYS A 150 3.41 6.31 16.54
N GLY A 151 4.16 6.26 17.64
CA GLY A 151 5.16 5.22 17.89
C GLY A 151 6.53 5.50 17.26
N PHE A 152 6.75 6.75 16.81
CA PHE A 152 8.06 7.30 16.44
C PHE A 152 8.30 8.56 17.28
N ASP A 153 9.45 8.66 17.90
CA ASP A 153 9.80 9.81 18.76
C ASP A 153 10.26 11.02 17.93
N GLU A 154 10.77 10.77 16.73
CA GLU A 154 11.20 11.80 15.77
C GLU A 154 10.24 11.87 14.57
N PRO A 155 10.08 13.05 13.94
CA PRO A 155 9.38 13.16 12.66
C PRO A 155 9.98 12.23 11.61
N GLN A 156 9.11 11.58 10.85
CA GLN A 156 9.48 10.67 9.78
C GLN A 156 9.33 11.37 8.44
N VAL A 157 10.31 11.22 7.54
CA VAL A 157 10.20 11.70 6.17
C VAL A 157 9.34 10.73 5.37
N GLY A 158 8.29 11.26 4.74
CA GLY A 158 7.43 10.53 3.82
C GLY A 158 7.28 11.26 2.49
N HIS A 159 6.92 10.51 1.45
CA HIS A 159 6.72 11.05 0.10
C HIS A 159 5.34 10.67 -0.39
N ARG A 160 4.50 11.68 -0.66
CA ARG A 160 3.11 11.52 -1.08
C ARG A 160 3.03 11.46 -2.60
N LEU A 161 2.45 10.40 -3.11
CA LEU A 161 1.86 10.40 -4.46
C LEU A 161 0.38 10.79 -4.29
N PRO A 162 -0.08 11.87 -4.95
CA PRO A 162 -1.45 12.34 -4.81
C PRO A 162 -2.45 11.33 -5.39
N ALA A 163 -3.71 11.47 -5.01
CA ALA A 163 -4.79 10.76 -5.68
C ALA A 163 -4.78 11.13 -7.18
N PRO A 164 -5.00 10.15 -8.07
CA PRO A 164 -5.02 10.43 -9.50
C PRO A 164 -6.13 11.44 -9.80
N SER A 165 -5.83 12.42 -10.64
CA SER A 165 -6.85 13.32 -11.16
C SER A 165 -7.88 12.51 -11.95
N ALA A 166 -9.14 12.93 -11.97
CA ALA A 166 -10.21 12.23 -12.70
C ALA A 166 -9.90 12.00 -14.20
N ILE A 167 -8.97 12.78 -14.77
CA ILE A 167 -8.51 12.68 -16.15
C ILE A 167 -7.52 11.51 -16.32
N GLY A 168 -6.64 11.24 -15.33
CA GLY A 168 -5.63 10.19 -15.41
C GLY A 168 -6.20 8.77 -15.38
N LEU A 169 -7.22 8.54 -14.53
CA LEU A 169 -7.88 7.23 -14.43
C LEU A 169 -8.56 6.77 -15.72
N ALA A 170 -8.98 7.70 -16.58
CA ALA A 170 -9.62 7.39 -17.85
C ALA A 170 -8.60 7.00 -18.94
N ALA A 171 -7.35 7.50 -18.86
CA ALA A 171 -6.31 7.23 -19.85
C ALA A 171 -5.71 5.81 -19.70
N ASP A 172 -5.51 5.36 -18.46
CA ASP A 172 -5.00 4.01 -18.15
C ASP A 172 -5.99 2.88 -18.46
N LEU A 173 -7.26 3.20 -18.78
CA LEU A 173 -8.28 2.25 -19.21
C LEU A 173 -8.23 1.92 -20.71
N VAL A 174 -7.43 2.65 -21.50
CA VAL A 174 -7.40 2.56 -22.97
C VAL A 174 -6.05 2.02 -23.49
N SER A 175 -5.08 1.75 -22.61
CA SER A 175 -3.77 1.15 -22.93
C SER A 175 -3.65 -0.27 -22.39
#